data_AF-A0A438MPL4-F1
#
_entry.id   AF-A0A438MPL4-F1
#
_cell.length_a   1.000
_cell.length_b   1.000
_cell.length_c   1.000
_cell.angle_alpha   90.00
_cell.angle_beta   90.00
_cell.angle_gamma   90.00
#
_symmetry.space_group_name_H-M   'P 1'
#
loop_
_entity.id
_entity.type
_entity.pdbx_description
1 polymer ?
#
loop_
_entity_poly.entity_id
_entity_poly.type
_entity_poly.pdbx_seq_one_letter_code
_entity_poly.pdbx_strand_id
1 'polypeptide(L)'
;MPHSLLALVLTSTLGAAPAPDLTVRYEPPGSPRAELARKVLKESEALKTRIKLPKPVEVVARDCDKPSATWDGAERRITICYSLVGEVRRTLIGISQTEEADARATDRRVDGALTALFHHQLGRALGAMNGLPDSEARADQFAALTLASDAPKRVPAAAEARHLLASHAGLGRLSGQEESATFACLLYGADPARHARIAKGGWVPAARAPFCADEYKRVRSAIGAMAPVKAGT
;
A
#
# COMPACT_ATOMS: atom_id res chain seq x y z
N MET A 1 -18.74 34.27 62.86
CA MET A 1 -19.82 33.91 61.91
C MET A 1 -19.50 34.53 60.56
N PRO A 2 -19.55 33.83 59.42
CA PRO A 2 -18.98 32.53 59.06
C PRO A 2 -17.79 32.66 58.06
N HIS A 3 -17.03 31.59 57.90
CA HIS A 3 -15.91 31.47 56.95
C HIS A 3 -16.43 31.19 55.54
N SER A 4 -15.95 31.93 54.55
CA SER A 4 -16.23 31.66 53.12
C SER A 4 -15.26 30.60 52.59
N LEU A 5 -15.79 29.42 52.25
CA LEU A 5 -15.06 28.39 51.52
C LEU A 5 -15.28 28.60 50.02
N LEU A 6 -14.23 29.02 49.31
CA LEU A 6 -14.21 29.04 47.84
C LEU A 6 -13.91 27.61 47.36
N ALA A 7 -14.89 26.94 46.77
CA ALA A 7 -14.69 25.65 46.10
C ALA A 7 -14.13 25.91 44.69
N LEU A 8 -12.88 25.52 44.47
CA LEU A 8 -12.26 25.53 43.14
C LEU A 8 -12.67 24.25 42.40
N VAL A 9 -13.54 24.38 41.40
CA VAL A 9 -13.91 23.28 40.51
C VAL A 9 -12.86 23.18 39.41
N LEU A 10 -12.00 22.16 39.48
CA LEU A 10 -11.11 21.77 38.39
C LEU A 10 -11.88 20.88 37.40
N THR A 11 -12.38 21.45 36.31
CA THR A 11 -12.83 20.69 35.15
C THR A 11 -11.64 20.35 34.26
N SER A 12 -11.03 19.19 34.50
CA SER A 12 -10.06 18.60 33.56
C SER A 12 -10.78 17.76 32.52
N THR A 13 -11.11 18.34 31.36
CA THR A 13 -11.47 17.57 30.17
C THR A 13 -10.26 17.48 29.24
N LEU A 14 -9.27 16.66 29.60
CA LEU A 14 -8.33 16.14 28.59
C LEU A 14 -9.06 15.05 27.80
N GLY A 15 -9.80 15.46 26.76
CA GLY A 15 -10.21 14.52 25.72
C GLY A 15 -8.95 14.04 25.01
N ALA A 16 -8.58 12.78 25.21
CA ALA A 16 -7.51 12.17 24.43
C ALA A 16 -7.87 12.30 22.94
N ALA A 17 -6.95 12.85 22.14
CA ALA A 17 -7.14 12.90 20.71
C ALA A 17 -7.45 11.49 20.17
N PRO A 18 -8.38 11.33 19.22
CA PRO A 18 -8.67 10.03 18.64
C PRO A 18 -7.38 9.44 18.07
N ALA A 19 -7.10 8.18 18.42
CA ALA A 19 -5.95 7.47 17.90
C ALA A 19 -6.03 7.40 16.36
N PRO A 20 -4.90 7.46 15.65
CA PRO A 20 -4.92 7.38 14.20
C PRO A 20 -5.49 6.03 13.73
N ASP A 21 -6.26 6.07 12.63
CA ASP A 21 -6.83 4.89 11.98
C ASP A 21 -5.75 3.87 11.57
N LEU A 22 -4.57 4.35 11.17
CA LEU A 22 -3.41 3.52 10.82
C LEU A 22 -2.21 3.90 11.69
N THR A 23 -1.58 2.91 12.33
CA THR A 23 -0.29 3.08 13.02
C THR A 23 0.80 2.27 12.32
N VAL A 24 2.05 2.73 12.42
CA VAL A 24 3.22 2.01 11.86
C VAL A 24 4.26 1.82 12.97
N ARG A 25 4.67 0.58 13.19
CA ARG A 25 5.70 0.19 14.15
C ARG A 25 6.83 -0.58 13.44
N TYR A 26 8.07 -0.26 13.81
CA TYR A 26 9.26 -0.92 13.29
C TYR A 26 9.95 -1.66 14.43
N GLU A 27 9.98 -2.99 14.38
CA GLU A 27 10.68 -3.80 15.37
C GLU A 27 12.20 -3.76 15.14
N PRO A 28 13.03 -3.99 16.18
CA PRO A 28 14.48 -4.07 16.04
C PRO A 28 14.88 -5.15 15.01
N PRO A 29 15.79 -4.83 14.06
CA PRO A 29 16.28 -5.81 13.11
C PRO A 29 17.37 -6.69 13.73
N GLY A 30 17.37 -7.97 13.41
CA GLY A 30 18.33 -8.98 13.86
C GLY A 30 19.55 -9.15 12.95
N SER A 31 19.67 -8.38 11.86
CA SER A 31 20.83 -8.43 10.95
C SER A 31 21.11 -7.10 10.25
N PRO A 32 22.33 -6.86 9.73
CA PRO A 32 22.64 -5.66 8.95
C PRO A 32 21.76 -5.50 7.70
N ARG A 33 21.38 -6.63 7.07
CA ARG A 33 20.49 -6.63 5.92
C ARG A 33 19.06 -6.22 6.29
N ALA A 34 18.58 -6.67 7.44
CA ALA A 34 17.29 -6.25 7.98
C ALA A 34 17.30 -4.77 8.40
N GLU A 35 18.42 -4.27 8.95
CA GLU A 35 18.58 -2.83 9.25
C GLU A 35 18.50 -1.98 7.98
N LEU A 36 19.14 -2.41 6.88
CA LEU A 36 19.03 -1.72 5.59
C LEU A 36 17.57 -1.72 5.08
N ALA A 37 16.88 -2.85 5.15
CA ALA A 37 15.47 -2.94 4.76
C ALA A 37 14.57 -2.04 5.63
N ARG A 38 14.81 -1.99 6.94
CA ARG A 38 14.12 -1.09 7.87
C ARG A 38 14.35 0.37 7.50
N LYS A 39 15.59 0.76 7.20
CA LYS A 39 15.94 2.11 6.76
C LYS A 39 15.17 2.49 5.49
N VAL A 40 15.16 1.61 4.48
CA VAL A 40 14.41 1.80 3.23
C VAL A 40 12.92 2.03 3.50
N LEU A 41 12.29 1.25 4.38
CA LEU A 41 10.87 1.45 4.73
C LEU A 41 10.60 2.75 5.52
N LYS A 42 11.55 3.21 6.34
CA LYS A 42 11.41 4.47 7.10
C LYS A 42 11.57 5.70 6.22
N GLU A 43 12.44 5.62 5.22
CA GLU A 43 12.68 6.68 4.23
C GLU A 43 11.61 6.68 3.13
N SER A 44 10.92 5.55 2.95
CA SER A 44 9.77 5.44 2.06
C SER A 44 8.50 6.00 2.70
N GLU A 45 7.62 6.46 1.83
CA GLU A 45 6.28 6.92 2.20
C GLU A 45 5.20 5.85 1.89
N ALA A 46 5.62 4.63 1.60
CA ALA A 46 4.76 3.53 1.15
C ALA A 46 3.77 3.05 2.21
N LEU A 47 4.12 3.13 3.50
CA LEU A 47 3.30 2.59 4.61
C LEU A 47 2.33 3.60 5.20
N LYS A 48 2.10 4.71 4.51
CA LYS A 48 1.21 5.78 4.95
C LYS A 48 -0.04 5.77 4.09
N THR A 49 -1.18 6.03 4.72
CA THR A 49 -2.43 6.22 3.98
C THR A 49 -3.27 7.37 4.51
N ARG A 50 -4.02 8.01 3.62
CA ARG A 50 -5.12 8.92 3.97
C ARG A 50 -6.49 8.29 3.75
N ILE A 51 -6.55 6.99 3.43
CA ILE A 51 -7.82 6.27 3.35
C ILE A 51 -8.38 6.15 4.77
N LYS A 52 -9.63 6.55 4.96
CA LYS A 52 -10.36 6.37 6.22
C LYS A 52 -10.59 4.88 6.45
N LEU A 53 -10.20 4.37 7.61
CA LEU A 53 -10.36 2.95 7.93
C LEU A 53 -11.59 2.73 8.80
N PRO A 54 -12.42 1.70 8.54
CA PRO A 54 -13.56 1.39 9.38
C PRO A 54 -13.18 1.04 10.83
N LYS A 55 -11.97 0.48 11.02
CA LYS A 55 -11.39 0.12 12.31
C LYS A 55 -9.88 0.38 12.27
N PRO A 56 -9.24 0.62 13.43
CA PRO A 56 -7.80 0.79 13.48
C PRO A 56 -7.03 -0.42 12.94
N VAL A 57 -5.96 -0.15 12.18
CA VAL A 57 -5.01 -1.12 11.64
C VAL A 57 -3.59 -0.79 12.09
N GLU A 58 -2.85 -1.79 12.54
CA GLU A 58 -1.41 -1.66 12.83
C GLU A 58 -0.60 -2.20 11.65
N VAL A 59 0.42 -1.47 11.21
CA VAL A 59 1.46 -1.98 10.32
C VAL A 59 2.71 -2.27 11.15
N VAL A 60 3.21 -3.50 11.11
CA VAL A 60 4.43 -3.91 11.80
C VAL A 60 5.48 -4.34 10.78
N ALA A 61 6.58 -3.60 10.71
CA ALA A 61 7.77 -4.01 9.97
C ALA A 61 8.73 -4.73 10.92
N ARG A 62 9.14 -5.96 10.57
CA ARG A 62 9.92 -6.84 11.47
C ARG A 62 10.71 -7.89 10.71
N ASP A 63 11.56 -8.63 11.43
CA ASP A 63 12.12 -9.87 10.92
C ASP A 63 11.09 -11.01 10.95
N CYS A 64 11.23 -11.89 9.96
CA CYS A 64 10.37 -13.05 9.73
C CYS A 64 11.21 -14.20 9.18
N ASP A 65 10.73 -15.43 9.37
CA ASP A 65 11.38 -16.65 8.86
C ASP A 65 11.36 -16.74 7.33
N LYS A 66 10.41 -16.05 6.68
CA LYS A 66 10.22 -16.06 5.23
C LYS A 66 10.01 -14.64 4.69
N PRO A 67 10.38 -14.37 3.43
CA PRO A 67 10.00 -13.13 2.74
C PRO A 67 8.48 -13.09 2.55
N SER A 68 7.79 -12.23 3.29
CA SER A 68 6.34 -12.05 3.14
C SER A 68 5.86 -10.66 3.53
N ALA A 69 4.64 -10.35 3.09
CA ALA A 69 3.80 -9.31 3.66
C ALA A 69 2.41 -9.92 3.86
N THR A 70 1.83 -9.77 5.04
CA THR A 70 0.59 -10.48 5.41
C THR A 70 -0.38 -9.57 6.15
N TRP A 71 -1.65 -9.87 6.03
CA TRP A 71 -2.72 -9.30 6.85
C TRP A 71 -3.25 -10.37 7.79
N ASP A 72 -3.33 -10.04 9.08
CA ASP A 72 -3.97 -10.80 10.15
C ASP A 72 -5.26 -10.09 10.59
N GLY A 73 -6.41 -10.75 10.38
CA GLY A 73 -7.71 -10.21 10.72
C GLY A 73 -8.06 -10.20 12.21
N ALA A 74 -7.47 -11.11 13.00
CA ALA A 74 -7.70 -11.20 14.43
C ALA A 74 -6.99 -10.04 15.15
N GLU A 75 -5.72 -9.78 14.78
CA GLU A 75 -4.93 -8.69 15.34
C GLU A 75 -5.19 -7.33 14.67
N ARG A 76 -5.85 -7.32 13.50
CA ARG A 76 -5.93 -6.18 12.59
C ARG A 76 -4.55 -5.61 12.27
N ARG A 77 -3.65 -6.51 11.87
CA ARG A 77 -2.24 -6.21 11.68
C ARG A 77 -1.79 -6.55 10.27
N ILE A 78 -1.14 -5.59 9.62
CA ILE A 78 -0.34 -5.82 8.42
C ILE A 78 1.11 -6.05 8.88
N THR A 79 1.68 -7.21 8.58
CA THR A 79 3.10 -7.48 8.82
C THR A 79 3.87 -7.34 7.52
N ILE A 80 4.99 -6.61 7.54
CA ILE A 80 5.92 -6.49 6.41
C ILE A 80 7.29 -6.97 6.84
N CYS A 81 7.74 -8.08 6.23
CA CYS A 81 9.01 -8.67 6.60
C CYS A 81 10.18 -7.93 5.96
N TYR A 82 11.20 -7.61 6.76
CA TYR A 82 12.43 -6.99 6.26
C TYR A 82 13.11 -7.83 5.17
N SER A 83 12.99 -9.16 5.24
CA SER A 83 13.46 -10.09 4.23
C SER A 83 12.83 -9.84 2.84
N LEU A 84 11.51 -9.61 2.78
CA LEU A 84 10.79 -9.27 1.53
C LEU A 84 11.24 -7.92 0.96
N VAL A 85 11.34 -6.89 1.81
CA VAL A 85 11.82 -5.57 1.37
C VAL A 85 13.22 -5.67 0.79
N GLY A 86 14.09 -6.43 1.44
CA GLY A 86 15.43 -6.70 0.92
C GLY A 86 15.40 -7.37 -0.45
N GLU A 87 14.54 -8.38 -0.64
CA GLU A 87 14.38 -9.08 -1.92
C GLU A 87 13.88 -8.17 -3.03
N VAL A 88 12.79 -7.45 -2.80
CA VAL A 88 12.25 -6.45 -3.73
C VAL A 88 13.33 -5.46 -4.14
N ARG A 89 14.06 -4.90 -3.17
CA ARG A 89 15.12 -3.93 -3.45
C ARG A 89 16.26 -4.53 -4.27
N ARG A 90 16.74 -5.73 -3.93
CA ARG A 90 17.85 -6.36 -4.67
C ARG A 90 17.44 -6.69 -6.10
N THR A 91 16.23 -7.22 -6.30
CA THR A 91 15.72 -7.54 -7.65
C THR A 91 15.60 -6.28 -8.49
N LEU A 92 15.02 -5.20 -7.95
CA LEU A 92 14.87 -3.94 -8.68
C LEU A 92 16.20 -3.23 -8.95
N ILE A 93 17.20 -3.35 -8.07
CA ILE A 93 18.56 -2.88 -8.35
C ILE A 93 19.15 -3.66 -9.52
N GLY A 94 19.06 -5.00 -9.51
CA GLY A 94 19.56 -5.83 -10.61
C GLY A 94 18.94 -5.47 -11.95
N ILE A 95 17.60 -5.36 -12.00
CA ILE A 95 16.87 -4.91 -13.19
C ILE A 95 17.33 -3.52 -13.65
N SER A 96 17.43 -2.57 -12.70
CA SER A 96 17.80 -1.19 -13.03
C SER A 96 19.24 -1.07 -13.52
N GLN A 97 20.15 -1.94 -13.07
CA GLN A 97 21.50 -2.03 -13.61
C GLN A 97 21.49 -2.55 -15.05
N THR A 98 20.71 -3.58 -15.35
CA THR A 98 20.56 -4.11 -16.72
C THR A 98 19.92 -3.10 -17.67
N GLU A 99 18.98 -2.29 -17.19
CA GLU A 99 18.33 -1.23 -17.97
C GLU A 99 19.09 0.10 -17.96
N GLU A 100 20.26 0.18 -17.30
CA GLU A 100 21.04 1.41 -17.12
C GLU A 100 20.24 2.58 -16.52
N ALA A 101 19.25 2.26 -15.68
CA ALA A 101 18.43 3.26 -15.01
C ALA A 101 19.18 3.93 -13.85
N ASP A 102 18.98 5.23 -13.68
CA ASP A 102 19.61 5.98 -12.61
C ASP A 102 19.13 5.58 -11.20
N ALA A 103 19.87 6.00 -10.17
CA ALA A 103 19.56 5.70 -8.77
C ALA A 103 18.16 6.21 -8.37
N ARG A 104 17.74 7.37 -8.89
CA ARG A 104 16.42 7.96 -8.58
C ARG A 104 15.28 7.12 -9.17
N ALA A 105 15.46 6.59 -10.38
CA ALA A 105 14.52 5.67 -11.01
C ALA A 105 14.43 4.37 -10.21
N THR A 106 15.56 3.84 -9.77
CA THR A 106 15.63 2.65 -8.91
C THR A 106 14.87 2.89 -7.59
N ASP A 107 15.12 4.01 -6.91
CA ASP A 107 14.44 4.35 -5.66
C ASP A 107 12.93 4.50 -5.84
N ARG A 108 12.49 5.13 -6.94
CA ARG A 108 11.06 5.22 -7.27
C ARG A 108 10.44 3.84 -7.51
N ARG A 109 11.15 2.92 -8.17
CA ARG A 109 10.67 1.54 -8.38
C ARG A 109 10.52 0.82 -7.05
N VAL A 110 11.49 0.97 -6.14
CA VAL A 110 11.42 0.36 -4.79
C VAL A 110 10.24 0.94 -4.00
N ASP A 111 10.10 2.26 -3.93
CA ASP A 111 8.95 2.92 -3.27
C ASP A 111 7.61 2.49 -3.89
N GLY A 112 7.55 2.37 -5.22
CA GLY A 112 6.39 1.88 -5.97
C GLY A 112 6.02 0.44 -5.63
N ALA A 113 6.99 -0.47 -5.57
CA ALA A 113 6.76 -1.87 -5.20
C ALA A 113 6.27 -2.00 -3.75
N LEU A 114 6.89 -1.27 -2.82
CA LEU A 114 6.48 -1.26 -1.41
C LEU A 114 5.08 -0.67 -1.24
N THR A 115 4.76 0.38 -2.00
CA THR A 115 3.41 0.97 -2.05
C THR A 115 2.39 -0.05 -2.55
N ALA A 116 2.69 -0.78 -3.63
CA ALA A 116 1.79 -1.82 -4.14
C ALA A 116 1.57 -2.96 -3.13
N LEU A 117 2.62 -3.42 -2.45
CA LEU A 117 2.52 -4.44 -1.39
C LEU A 117 1.65 -3.97 -0.22
N PHE A 118 1.90 -2.75 0.27
CA PHE A 118 1.13 -2.18 1.37
C PHE A 118 -0.35 -2.05 0.98
N HIS A 119 -0.64 -1.49 -0.18
CA HIS A 119 -2.02 -1.32 -0.65
C HIS A 119 -2.74 -2.65 -0.91
N HIS A 120 -2.01 -3.70 -1.30
CA HIS A 120 -2.57 -5.05 -1.36
C HIS A 120 -3.02 -5.55 0.02
N GLN A 121 -2.17 -5.46 1.04
CA GLN A 121 -2.54 -5.89 2.39
C GLN A 121 -3.63 -4.99 3.00
N LEU A 122 -3.59 -3.68 2.73
CA LEU A 122 -4.66 -2.75 3.09
C LEU A 122 -5.98 -3.13 2.40
N GLY A 123 -5.93 -3.58 1.15
CA GLY A 123 -7.08 -4.09 0.44
C GLY A 123 -7.69 -5.35 1.08
N ARG A 124 -6.85 -6.28 1.56
CA ARG A 124 -7.31 -7.42 2.36
C ARG A 124 -7.98 -6.97 3.67
N ALA A 125 -7.38 -6.01 4.35
CA ALA A 125 -7.94 -5.43 5.58
C ALA A 125 -9.33 -4.82 5.34
N LEU A 126 -9.45 -3.96 4.32
CA LEU A 126 -10.72 -3.33 3.95
C LEU A 126 -11.75 -4.36 3.53
N GLY A 127 -11.39 -5.35 2.72
CA GLY A 127 -12.29 -6.44 2.34
C GLY A 127 -12.84 -7.20 3.56
N ALA A 128 -11.96 -7.60 4.47
CA ALA A 128 -12.33 -8.33 5.68
C ALA A 128 -13.24 -7.49 6.61
N MET A 129 -12.95 -6.21 6.79
CA MET A 129 -13.76 -5.31 7.62
C MET A 129 -15.16 -5.06 7.07
N ASN A 130 -15.35 -5.28 5.77
CA ASN A 130 -16.65 -5.18 5.11
C ASN A 130 -17.32 -6.56 4.89
N GLY A 131 -16.80 -7.62 5.53
CA GLY A 131 -17.40 -8.95 5.46
C GLY A 131 -17.27 -9.64 4.10
N LEU A 132 -16.36 -9.17 3.24
CA LEU A 132 -16.09 -9.81 1.96
C LEU A 132 -15.20 -11.04 2.15
N PRO A 133 -15.40 -12.11 1.36
CA PRO A 133 -14.52 -13.26 1.42
C PRO A 133 -13.09 -12.86 1.04
N ASP A 134 -12.10 -13.52 1.61
CA ASP A 134 -10.71 -13.28 1.23
C ASP A 134 -10.47 -13.73 -0.21
N SER A 135 -9.80 -12.89 -0.98
CA SER A 135 -9.49 -13.13 -2.38
C SER A 135 -8.37 -12.21 -2.81
N GLU A 136 -7.34 -12.82 -3.37
CA GLU A 136 -6.19 -12.13 -3.93
C GLU A 136 -6.57 -11.12 -5.03
N ALA A 137 -7.47 -11.51 -5.93
CA ALA A 137 -7.96 -10.62 -6.98
C ALA A 137 -8.73 -9.42 -6.40
N ARG A 138 -9.53 -9.65 -5.35
CA ARG A 138 -10.25 -8.58 -4.65
C ARG A 138 -9.28 -7.66 -3.90
N ALA A 139 -8.24 -8.22 -3.27
CA ALA A 139 -7.20 -7.44 -2.62
C ALA A 139 -6.47 -6.53 -3.62
N ASP A 140 -6.12 -7.04 -4.80
CA ASP A 140 -5.52 -6.26 -5.89
C ASP A 140 -6.46 -5.18 -6.44
N GLN A 141 -7.76 -5.47 -6.53
CA GLN A 141 -8.77 -4.47 -6.88
C GLN A 141 -8.80 -3.33 -5.85
N PHE A 142 -8.95 -3.65 -4.56
CA PHE A 142 -8.88 -2.63 -3.51
C PHE A 142 -7.54 -1.89 -3.51
N ALA A 143 -6.42 -2.58 -3.76
CA ALA A 143 -5.11 -1.96 -3.84
C ALA A 143 -5.05 -0.90 -4.93
N ALA A 144 -5.53 -1.21 -6.14
CA ALA A 144 -5.56 -0.26 -7.25
C ALA A 144 -6.46 0.95 -6.92
N LEU A 145 -7.64 0.73 -6.35
CA LEU A 145 -8.55 1.81 -5.98
C LEU A 145 -8.02 2.68 -4.86
N THR A 146 -7.51 2.08 -3.79
CA THR A 146 -6.94 2.79 -2.64
C THR A 146 -5.71 3.57 -3.06
N LEU A 147 -4.80 3.00 -3.86
CA LEU A 147 -3.62 3.69 -4.36
C LEU A 147 -3.98 4.85 -5.30
N ALA A 148 -4.88 4.62 -6.26
CA ALA A 148 -5.31 5.66 -7.19
C ALA A 148 -6.00 6.82 -6.49
N SER A 149 -6.78 6.54 -5.44
CA SER A 149 -7.32 7.59 -4.58
C SER A 149 -6.19 8.22 -3.79
N ASP A 150 -5.54 7.46 -2.91
CA ASP A 150 -4.67 7.93 -1.84
C ASP A 150 -3.37 8.57 -2.33
N ALA A 151 -2.56 7.85 -3.10
CA ALA A 151 -1.22 8.29 -3.51
C ALA A 151 -1.11 8.36 -5.04
N PRO A 152 -1.90 9.23 -5.70
CA PRO A 152 -2.02 9.22 -7.15
C PRO A 152 -0.68 9.57 -7.83
N LYS A 153 0.23 10.30 -7.16
CA LYS A 153 1.59 10.56 -7.67
C LYS A 153 2.48 9.30 -7.75
N ARG A 154 2.20 8.25 -6.96
CA ARG A 154 2.94 6.98 -6.96
C ARG A 154 2.40 5.95 -7.94
N VAL A 155 1.20 6.17 -8.49
CA VAL A 155 0.53 5.24 -9.40
C VAL A 155 1.43 4.76 -10.54
N PRO A 156 2.14 5.62 -11.30
CA PRO A 156 3.03 5.14 -12.36
C PRO A 156 4.18 4.29 -11.82
N ALA A 157 4.79 4.67 -10.70
CA ALA A 157 5.91 3.93 -10.12
C ALA A 157 5.50 2.55 -9.59
N ALA A 158 4.31 2.45 -8.99
CA ALA A 158 3.75 1.17 -8.54
C ALA A 158 3.41 0.23 -9.71
N ALA A 159 2.82 0.76 -10.79
CA ALA A 159 2.54 -0.01 -12.00
C ALA A 159 3.85 -0.48 -12.67
N GLU A 160 4.84 0.40 -12.80
CA GLU A 160 6.17 0.07 -13.34
C GLU A 160 6.82 -1.04 -12.52
N ALA A 161 6.91 -0.86 -11.21
CA ALA A 161 7.58 -1.81 -10.35
C ALA A 161 6.92 -3.18 -10.37
N ARG A 162 5.58 -3.24 -10.35
CA ARG A 162 4.86 -4.52 -10.45
C ARG A 162 5.01 -5.15 -11.82
N HIS A 163 5.12 -4.37 -12.91
CA HIS A 163 5.41 -4.90 -14.23
C HIS A 163 6.80 -5.57 -14.28
N LEU A 164 7.83 -4.86 -13.80
CA LEU A 164 9.21 -5.35 -13.78
C LEU A 164 9.38 -6.60 -12.91
N LEU A 165 8.63 -6.68 -11.80
CA LEU A 165 8.70 -7.81 -10.87
C LEU A 165 7.78 -8.98 -11.25
N ALA A 166 6.88 -8.82 -12.22
CA ALA A 166 5.85 -9.80 -12.56
C ALA A 166 6.42 -11.19 -12.90
N SER A 167 7.58 -11.25 -13.55
CA SER A 167 8.24 -12.50 -13.97
C SER A 167 9.19 -13.07 -12.91
N HIS A 168 9.29 -12.46 -11.73
CA HIS A 168 10.19 -12.89 -10.65
C HIS A 168 9.41 -13.61 -9.57
N ALA A 169 9.80 -14.85 -9.25
CA ALA A 169 9.18 -15.63 -8.18
C ALA A 169 9.60 -15.14 -6.78
N GLY A 170 8.82 -15.48 -5.74
CA GLY A 170 9.16 -15.22 -4.33
C GLY A 170 8.87 -13.81 -3.84
N LEU A 171 8.35 -12.91 -4.68
CA LEU A 171 8.07 -11.51 -4.31
C LEU A 171 6.62 -11.25 -3.89
N GLY A 172 5.93 -12.33 -3.46
CA GLY A 172 4.53 -12.28 -3.07
C GLY A 172 3.64 -11.76 -4.19
N ARG A 173 2.81 -10.76 -3.90
CA ARG A 173 1.81 -10.20 -4.82
C ARG A 173 2.34 -9.17 -5.82
N LEU A 174 3.67 -9.07 -5.92
CA LEU A 174 4.35 -8.35 -6.99
C LEU A 174 4.61 -9.24 -8.22
N SER A 175 4.55 -10.56 -8.04
CA SER A 175 4.69 -11.56 -9.12
C SER A 175 3.36 -11.78 -9.85
N GLY A 176 3.43 -12.36 -11.05
CA GLY A 176 2.26 -12.71 -11.87
C GLY A 176 1.99 -11.69 -12.97
N GLN A 177 2.10 -12.12 -14.23
CA GLN A 177 1.94 -11.23 -15.39
C GLN A 177 0.49 -10.79 -15.59
N GLU A 178 -0.47 -11.70 -15.43
CA GLU A 178 -1.89 -11.39 -15.59
C GLU A 178 -2.40 -10.46 -14.49
N GLU A 179 -1.97 -10.70 -13.25
CA GLU A 179 -2.29 -9.89 -12.09
C GLU A 179 -1.67 -8.51 -12.21
N SER A 180 -0.42 -8.43 -12.68
CA SER A 180 0.26 -7.16 -12.96
C SER A 180 -0.47 -6.35 -14.04
N ALA A 181 -0.85 -6.99 -15.15
CA ALA A 181 -1.60 -6.33 -16.22
C ALA A 181 -2.99 -5.85 -15.75
N THR A 182 -3.68 -6.64 -14.92
CA THR A 182 -4.97 -6.27 -14.33
C THR A 182 -4.83 -5.09 -13.37
N PHE A 183 -3.83 -5.13 -12.48
CA PHE A 183 -3.53 -4.03 -11.57
C PHE A 183 -3.19 -2.73 -12.32
N ALA A 184 -2.32 -2.82 -13.33
CA ALA A 184 -1.96 -1.68 -14.17
C ALA A 184 -3.16 -1.14 -14.95
N CYS A 185 -4.07 -2.01 -15.43
CA CYS A 185 -5.28 -1.61 -16.11
C CYS A 185 -6.22 -0.82 -15.19
N LEU A 186 -6.45 -1.29 -13.95
CA LEU A 186 -7.26 -0.55 -12.98
C LEU A 186 -6.63 0.80 -12.62
N LEU A 187 -5.32 0.85 -12.43
CA LEU A 187 -4.61 2.10 -12.17
C LEU A 187 -4.70 3.08 -13.35
N TYR A 188 -4.48 2.62 -14.57
CA TYR A 188 -4.63 3.43 -15.78
C TYR A 188 -6.07 3.92 -15.95
N GLY A 189 -7.05 3.04 -15.78
CA GLY A 189 -8.48 3.32 -15.92
C GLY A 189 -9.03 4.32 -14.90
N ALA A 190 -8.38 4.47 -13.74
CA ALA A 190 -8.78 5.45 -12.73
C ALA A 190 -8.71 6.90 -13.24
N ASP A 191 -7.69 7.21 -14.05
CA ASP A 191 -7.49 8.49 -14.71
C ASP A 191 -6.51 8.31 -15.90
N PRO A 192 -7.02 7.94 -17.09
CA PRO A 192 -6.17 7.64 -18.24
C PRO A 192 -5.27 8.80 -18.68
N ALA A 193 -5.73 10.04 -18.51
CA ALA A 193 -4.96 11.23 -18.86
C ALA A 193 -3.79 11.41 -17.91
N ARG A 194 -4.05 11.34 -16.60
CA ARG A 194 -3.02 11.49 -15.56
C ARG A 194 -2.05 10.32 -15.49
N HIS A 195 -2.51 9.11 -15.83
CA HIS A 195 -1.73 7.88 -15.74
C HIS A 195 -1.26 7.37 -17.12
N ALA A 196 -1.21 8.23 -18.13
CA ALA A 196 -0.80 7.89 -19.50
C ALA A 196 0.55 7.17 -19.61
N ARG A 197 1.46 7.37 -18.64
CA ARG A 197 2.75 6.65 -18.56
C ARG A 197 2.57 5.13 -18.46
N ILE A 198 1.48 4.65 -17.85
CA ILE A 198 1.21 3.21 -17.73
C ILE A 198 0.99 2.58 -19.11
N ALA A 199 0.16 3.20 -19.96
CA ALA A 199 -0.07 2.73 -21.32
C ALA A 199 1.18 2.92 -22.19
N LYS A 200 1.86 4.08 -22.10
CA LYS A 200 3.09 4.35 -22.85
C LYS A 200 4.24 3.40 -22.49
N GLY A 201 4.30 2.95 -21.24
CA GLY A 201 5.29 2.00 -20.76
C GLY A 201 5.01 0.54 -21.14
N GLY A 202 3.86 0.25 -21.79
CA GLY A 202 3.49 -1.11 -22.17
C GLY A 202 3.09 -2.02 -21.01
N TRP A 203 2.86 -1.46 -19.81
CA TRP A 203 2.52 -2.24 -18.60
C TRP A 203 1.07 -2.74 -18.61
N VAL A 204 0.24 -2.16 -19.48
CA VAL A 204 -1.06 -2.67 -19.87
C VAL A 204 -0.96 -3.12 -21.34
N PRO A 205 -1.41 -4.33 -21.69
CA PRO A 205 -1.48 -4.75 -23.08
C PRO A 205 -2.27 -3.73 -23.92
N ALA A 206 -1.75 -3.35 -25.09
CA ALA A 206 -2.35 -2.31 -25.92
C ALA A 206 -3.82 -2.60 -26.28
N ALA A 207 -4.15 -3.88 -26.50
CA ALA A 207 -5.53 -4.31 -26.76
C ALA A 207 -6.46 -4.18 -25.54
N ARG A 208 -5.94 -4.19 -24.32
CA ARG A 208 -6.73 -4.05 -23.07
C ARG A 208 -6.94 -2.59 -22.68
N ALA A 209 -5.98 -1.71 -23.00
CA ALA A 209 -5.99 -0.31 -22.57
C ALA A 209 -7.31 0.45 -22.83
N PRO A 210 -7.99 0.30 -23.99
CA PRO A 210 -9.27 0.97 -24.25
C PRO A 210 -10.39 0.59 -23.27
N PHE A 211 -10.33 -0.59 -22.65
CA PHE A 211 -11.37 -1.11 -21.76
C PHE A 211 -11.13 -0.78 -20.29
N CYS A 212 -9.94 -0.27 -19.94
CA CYS A 212 -9.52 -0.10 -18.56
C CYS A 212 -10.35 0.92 -17.78
N ALA A 213 -10.80 2.00 -18.42
CA ALA A 213 -11.66 3.00 -17.77
C ALA A 213 -12.99 2.39 -17.32
N ASP A 214 -13.60 1.55 -18.16
CA ASP A 214 -14.85 0.88 -17.82
C ASP A 214 -14.64 -0.28 -16.84
N GLU A 215 -13.50 -0.98 -16.92
CA GLU A 215 -13.10 -1.97 -15.92
C GLU A 215 -12.96 -1.33 -14.53
N TYR A 216 -12.26 -0.20 -14.44
CA TYR A 216 -12.14 0.56 -13.19
C TYR A 216 -13.52 0.98 -12.65
N LYS A 217 -14.41 1.51 -13.48
CA LYS A 217 -15.79 1.88 -13.08
C LYS A 217 -16.58 0.67 -12.57
N ARG A 218 -16.48 -0.49 -13.24
CA ARG A 218 -17.15 -1.72 -12.81
C ARG A 218 -16.65 -2.19 -11.45
N VAL A 219 -15.32 -2.24 -11.26
CA VAL A 219 -14.73 -2.63 -9.97
C VAL A 219 -15.12 -1.64 -8.87
N ARG A 220 -15.02 -0.33 -9.13
CA ARG A 220 -15.45 0.70 -8.17
C ARG A 220 -16.92 0.58 -7.81
N SER A 221 -17.79 0.30 -8.77
CA SER A 221 -19.23 0.12 -8.53
C SER A 221 -19.51 -1.15 -7.73
N ALA A 222 -18.80 -2.24 -8.02
CA ALA A 222 -18.92 -3.51 -7.29
C ALA A 222 -18.47 -3.39 -5.83
N ILE A 223 -17.44 -2.58 -5.57
CA ILE A 223 -16.99 -2.24 -4.21
C ILE A 223 -17.97 -1.26 -3.54
N GLY A 224 -18.69 -0.43 -4.31
CA GLY A 224 -19.82 0.36 -3.81
C GLY A 224 -19.46 1.31 -2.67
N ALA A 225 -20.28 1.32 -1.61
CA ALA A 225 -20.07 2.15 -0.42
C ALA A 225 -18.78 1.82 0.37
N MET A 226 -18.15 0.67 0.08
CA MET A 226 -16.87 0.25 0.66
C MET A 226 -15.68 0.91 -0.06
N ALA A 227 -15.93 1.69 -1.11
CA ALA A 227 -14.89 2.34 -1.88
C ALA A 227 -14.07 3.27 -0.98
N PRO A 228 -12.74 3.34 -1.18
CA PRO A 228 -11.86 4.10 -0.31
C PRO A 228 -12.19 5.59 -0.35
N VAL A 229 -12.63 6.10 0.80
CA VAL A 229 -12.86 7.53 1.02
C VAL A 229 -11.61 8.11 1.68
N LYS A 230 -11.06 9.17 1.08
CA LYS A 230 -9.99 9.93 1.73
C LYS A 230 -10.53 10.65 2.95
N ALA A 231 -9.76 10.68 4.03
CA ALA A 231 -9.99 11.62 5.12
C ALA A 231 -10.00 13.06 4.55
N GLY A 232 -10.97 13.88 4.99
CA GLY A 232 -11.04 15.30 4.66
C GLY A 232 -9.77 16.01 5.14
N THR A 233 -9.27 16.93 4.31
CA THR A 233 -8.15 17.82 4.65
C THR A 233 -8.54 18.86 5.67
#